data_AF-A0A970VU59-F1
#
_entry.id   AF-A0A970VU59-F1
#
_cell.length_a   1.000
_cell.length_b   1.000
_cell.length_c   1.000
_cell.angle_alpha   90.00
_cell.angle_beta   90.00
_cell.angle_gamma   90.00
#
_symmetry.space_group_name_H-M   'P 1'
#
loop_
_entity.id
_entity.type
_entity.pdbx_description
1 polymer ?
#
loop_
_entity_poly.entity_id
_entity_poly.type
_entity_poly.pdbx_seq_one_letter_code
_entity_poly.pdbx_strand_id
1 'polypeptide(L)'
;MGEQGESAFKILFTEEQIKNKIIELGMQITRDYKGENLTVIGILKGAFIFAADLIRQINIPVAVDFIAVSSYGSATKSSGEVKIIKDLDISVKGRHLLLVEDIVDTGLTLKYLLENLKSREPASIKTCVLLDKPQARKVEVPIDYRGFTVDNVFVVGYGLDYDQKYRNLPYIAYLE
;
A
#
# COMPACT_ATOMS: atom_id res chain seq x y z
N MET A 1 -24.54 -20.09 5.79
CA MET A 1 -24.96 -19.01 6.70
C MET A 1 -24.85 -19.57 8.10
N GLY A 2 -23.76 -19.23 8.81
CA GLY A 2 -23.51 -19.66 10.18
C GLY A 2 -23.46 -18.44 11.07
N GLU A 3 -24.42 -18.35 11.97
CA GLU A 3 -24.78 -17.23 12.84
C GLU A 3 -23.79 -16.98 13.99
N GLN A 4 -22.50 -16.73 13.70
CA GLN A 4 -21.52 -16.32 14.73
C GLN A 4 -20.52 -15.23 14.29
N GLY A 5 -20.73 -14.52 13.17
CA GLY A 5 -19.66 -13.71 12.54
C GLY A 5 -19.70 -12.18 12.67
N GLU A 6 -20.83 -11.55 13.04
CA GLU A 6 -20.98 -10.08 12.93
C GLU A 6 -20.51 -9.31 14.17
N SER A 7 -20.24 -9.97 15.30
CA SER A 7 -19.86 -9.30 16.56
C SER A 7 -18.35 -9.07 16.75
N ALA A 8 -17.49 -9.45 15.79
CA ALA A 8 -16.04 -9.43 15.96
C ALA A 8 -15.31 -8.28 15.23
N PHE A 9 -16.02 -7.49 14.43
CA PHE A 9 -15.41 -6.42 13.63
C PHE A 9 -15.98 -5.06 14.00
N LYS A 10 -15.11 -4.11 14.33
CA LYS A 10 -15.47 -2.70 14.47
C LYS A 10 -14.94 -1.92 13.28
N ILE A 11 -15.84 -1.21 12.60
CA ILE A 11 -15.50 -0.37 11.45
C ILE A 11 -14.59 0.77 11.92
N LEU A 12 -13.42 0.86 11.31
CA LEU A 12 -12.43 1.92 11.55
C LEU A 12 -12.57 3.03 10.51
N PHE A 13 -12.77 2.66 9.24
CA PHE A 13 -13.03 3.59 8.15
C PHE A 13 -14.13 3.05 7.24
N THR A 14 -15.17 3.86 7.01
CA THR A 14 -16.23 3.53 6.06
C THR A 14 -15.75 3.63 4.62
N GLU A 15 -16.47 2.99 3.70
CA GLU A 15 -16.23 3.10 2.25
C GLU A 15 -16.19 4.56 1.79
N GLU A 16 -17.10 5.40 2.30
CA GLU A 16 -17.15 6.83 1.97
C GLU A 16 -15.91 7.59 2.47
N GLN A 17 -15.45 7.32 3.69
CA GLN A 17 -14.23 7.93 4.23
C GLN A 17 -13.00 7.57 3.39
N ILE A 18 -12.89 6.28 3.01
CA ILE A 18 -11.81 5.79 2.15
C ILE A 18 -11.87 6.48 0.78
N LYS A 19 -13.04 6.51 0.14
CA LYS A 19 -13.24 7.15 -1.16
C LYS A 19 -12.85 8.63 -1.13
N ASN A 20 -13.29 9.38 -0.12
CA ASN A 20 -12.96 10.80 0.01
C ASN A 20 -11.45 11.02 0.21
N LYS A 21 -10.80 10.18 1.00
CA LYS A 21 -9.33 10.23 1.18
C LYS A 21 -8.61 9.93 -0.13
N ILE A 22 -9.06 8.97 -0.92
CA ILE A 22 -8.43 8.62 -2.20
C ILE A 22 -8.55 9.75 -3.22
N ILE A 23 -9.69 10.44 -3.27
CA ILE A 23 -9.87 11.64 -4.09
C ILE A 23 -8.86 12.72 -3.68
N GLU A 24 -8.70 12.96 -2.38
CA GLU A 24 -7.71 13.91 -1.86
C GLU A 24 -6.28 13.55 -2.30
N LEU A 25 -5.88 12.29 -2.13
CA LEU A 25 -4.54 11.82 -2.52
C LEU A 25 -4.33 11.90 -4.04
N GLY A 26 -5.32 11.49 -4.84
CA GLY A 26 -5.26 11.57 -6.30
C GLY A 26 -5.06 13.01 -6.80
N MET A 27 -5.74 13.99 -6.19
CA MET A 27 -5.55 15.41 -6.51
C MET A 27 -4.14 15.92 -6.16
N GLN A 28 -3.58 15.49 -5.02
CA GLN A 28 -2.21 15.85 -4.62
C GLN A 28 -1.19 15.27 -5.61
N ILE A 29 -1.28 13.97 -5.90
CA ILE A 29 -0.39 13.28 -6.84
C ILE A 29 -0.49 13.88 -8.25
N THR A 30 -1.70 14.19 -8.72
CA THR A 30 -1.93 14.86 -10.01
C THR A 30 -1.16 16.16 -10.12
N ARG A 31 -1.16 16.97 -9.04
CA ARG A 31 -0.46 18.26 -9.01
C ARG A 31 1.05 18.07 -9.02
N ASP A 32 1.55 17.16 -8.20
CA ASP A 32 2.97 16.95 -7.99
C ASP A 32 3.68 16.34 -9.21
N TYR A 33 2.96 15.59 -10.03
CA TYR A 33 3.50 14.89 -11.21
C TYR A 33 2.97 15.43 -12.54
N LYS A 34 2.44 16.66 -12.56
CA LYS A 34 1.93 17.25 -13.80
C LYS A 34 3.03 17.39 -14.85
N GLY A 35 2.88 16.69 -15.96
CA GLY A 35 3.86 16.69 -17.06
C GLY A 35 4.98 15.66 -16.90
N GLU A 36 4.95 14.86 -15.83
CA GLU A 36 5.97 13.85 -15.52
C GLU A 36 5.59 12.45 -16.00
N ASN A 37 6.58 11.58 -16.15
CA ASN A 37 6.42 10.19 -16.63
C ASN A 37 6.12 9.18 -15.48
N LEU A 38 5.06 9.44 -14.73
CA LEU A 38 4.72 8.67 -13.52
C LEU A 38 4.43 7.19 -13.80
N THR A 39 5.09 6.30 -13.05
CA THR A 39 4.74 4.88 -12.92
C THR A 39 4.26 4.59 -11.51
N VAL A 40 3.02 4.11 -11.39
CA VAL A 40 2.42 3.64 -10.14
C VAL A 40 2.71 2.15 -9.98
N ILE A 41 3.30 1.77 -8.85
CA ILE A 41 3.70 0.39 -8.55
C ILE A 41 2.89 -0.10 -7.36
N GLY A 42 1.93 -1.00 -7.61
CA GLY A 42 1.17 -1.65 -6.54
C GLY A 42 1.94 -2.80 -5.90
N ILE A 43 2.01 -2.83 -4.57
CA ILE A 43 2.65 -3.92 -3.84
C ILE A 43 1.60 -5.01 -3.55
N LEU A 44 1.78 -6.18 -4.17
CA LEU A 44 0.83 -7.27 -4.07
C LEU A 44 0.98 -8.05 -2.76
N LYS A 45 -0.12 -8.58 -2.21
CA LYS A 45 -1.48 -8.55 -2.77
C LYS A 45 -2.32 -7.39 -2.28
N GLY A 46 -2.09 -6.91 -1.06
CA GLY A 46 -3.08 -6.09 -0.34
C GLY A 46 -3.37 -4.74 -0.98
N ALA A 47 -2.38 -4.11 -1.62
CA ALA A 47 -2.55 -2.77 -2.19
C ALA A 47 -3.44 -2.72 -3.45
N PHE A 48 -3.86 -3.85 -4.04
CA PHE A 48 -4.47 -3.84 -5.38
C PHE A 48 -5.78 -3.04 -5.47
N ILE A 49 -6.64 -3.09 -4.43
CA ILE A 49 -7.89 -2.31 -4.40
C ILE A 49 -7.58 -0.82 -4.28
N PHE A 50 -6.73 -0.46 -3.31
CA PHE A 50 -6.29 0.91 -3.13
C PHE A 50 -5.63 1.50 -4.37
N ALA A 51 -4.72 0.74 -5.00
CA ALA A 51 -4.06 1.15 -6.23
C ALA A 51 -5.08 1.37 -7.36
N ALA A 52 -6.02 0.45 -7.56
CA ALA A 52 -7.06 0.58 -8.59
C ALA A 52 -7.96 1.81 -8.38
N ASP A 53 -8.28 2.15 -7.15
CA ASP A 53 -9.09 3.33 -6.83
C ASP A 53 -8.28 4.61 -6.96
N LEU A 54 -7.03 4.61 -6.50
CA LEU A 54 -6.13 5.74 -6.54
C LEU A 54 -5.80 6.17 -7.97
N ILE A 55 -5.43 5.23 -8.85
CA ILE A 55 -5.07 5.57 -10.24
C ILE A 55 -6.23 6.20 -11.01
N ARG A 56 -7.49 5.87 -10.66
CA ARG A 56 -8.68 6.47 -11.27
C ARG A 56 -8.90 7.92 -10.83
N GLN A 57 -8.25 8.38 -9.77
CA GLN A 57 -8.29 9.77 -9.29
C GLN A 57 -7.06 10.59 -9.70
N ILE A 58 -6.08 9.99 -10.36
CA ILE A 58 -4.88 10.68 -10.86
C ILE A 58 -5.15 11.17 -12.29
N ASN A 59 -5.26 12.49 -12.47
CA ASN A 59 -5.67 13.11 -13.75
C ASN A 59 -4.48 13.49 -14.64
N ILE A 60 -3.57 12.55 -14.83
CA ILE A 60 -2.43 12.61 -15.77
C ILE A 60 -2.20 11.21 -16.37
N PRO A 61 -1.50 11.08 -17.52
CA PRO A 61 -1.09 9.77 -18.01
C PRO A 61 -0.19 9.05 -16.99
N VAL A 62 -0.54 7.81 -16.66
CA VAL A 62 0.25 6.96 -15.75
C VAL A 62 0.53 5.61 -16.39
N ALA A 63 1.71 5.05 -16.12
CA ALA A 63 1.96 3.62 -16.26
C ALA A 63 1.65 2.91 -14.95
N VAL A 64 1.22 1.64 -15.02
CA VAL A 64 0.93 0.82 -13.84
C VAL A 64 1.71 -0.48 -13.93
N ASP A 65 2.34 -0.87 -12.83
CA ASP A 65 3.02 -2.16 -12.68
C ASP A 65 2.78 -2.70 -11.26
N PHE A 66 3.15 -3.96 -11.02
CA PHE A 66 2.98 -4.62 -9.74
C PHE A 66 4.24 -5.37 -9.34
N ILE A 67 4.57 -5.30 -8.06
CA ILE A 67 5.64 -6.10 -7.45
C ILE A 67 5.03 -7.02 -6.40
N ALA A 68 5.48 -8.28 -6.34
CA ALA A 68 5.08 -9.21 -5.31
C ALA A 68 6.29 -9.68 -4.53
N VAL A 69 6.20 -9.62 -3.20
CA VAL A 69 7.24 -10.08 -2.28
C VAL A 69 6.71 -11.15 -1.34
N SER A 70 7.58 -12.07 -0.92
CA SER A 70 7.34 -12.95 0.23
C SER A 70 8.39 -12.73 1.30
N SER A 71 7.99 -12.87 2.56
CA SER A 71 8.95 -12.91 3.67
C SER A 71 9.74 -14.23 3.63
N TYR A 72 11.04 -14.18 3.95
CA TYR A 72 11.83 -15.39 4.16
C TYR A 72 11.50 -16.00 5.54
N GLY A 73 10.69 -17.06 5.55
CA GLY A 73 10.48 -17.93 6.72
C GLY A 73 9.13 -17.81 7.43
N SER A 74 8.67 -18.94 7.97
CA SER A 74 7.40 -19.17 8.68
C SER A 74 7.31 -18.55 10.08
N ALA A 75 8.20 -17.62 10.44
CA ALA A 75 8.22 -17.00 11.75
C ALA A 75 7.42 -15.68 11.74
N THR A 76 6.60 -15.48 12.77
CA THR A 76 5.81 -14.27 13.08
C THR A 76 6.63 -12.98 13.30
N LYS A 77 7.91 -12.96 12.88
CA LYS A 77 8.81 -11.82 12.92
C LYS A 77 9.57 -11.74 11.59
N SER A 78 9.33 -10.70 10.81
CA SER A 78 10.13 -10.43 9.60
C SER A 78 11.57 -10.11 9.99
N SER A 79 12.53 -10.83 9.40
CA SER A 79 13.96 -10.47 9.43
C SER A 79 14.25 -9.23 8.57
N GLY A 80 13.26 -8.76 7.79
CA GLY A 80 13.41 -7.73 6.77
C GLY A 80 13.96 -8.27 5.45
N GLU A 81 14.42 -9.52 5.42
CA GLU A 81 14.72 -10.20 4.16
C GLU A 81 13.40 -10.59 3.49
N VAL A 82 13.18 -10.04 2.30
CA VAL A 82 12.04 -10.38 1.44
C VAL A 82 12.51 -10.86 0.08
N LYS A 83 11.84 -11.87 -0.46
CA LYS A 83 12.09 -12.40 -1.80
C LYS A 83 11.13 -11.75 -2.78
N ILE A 84 11.64 -11.21 -3.88
CA ILE A 84 10.79 -10.80 -5.00
C ILE A 84 10.29 -12.06 -5.72
N ILE A 85 8.98 -12.26 -5.74
CA ILE A 85 8.30 -13.37 -6.44
C ILE A 85 7.91 -12.95 -7.86
N LYS A 86 7.46 -11.70 -8.01
CA LYS A 86 7.18 -11.06 -9.29
C LYS A 86 7.86 -9.70 -9.28
N ASP A 87 8.78 -9.50 -10.21
CA ASP A 87 9.44 -8.21 -10.44
C ASP A 87 8.65 -7.37 -11.44
N LEU A 88 9.04 -6.11 -11.61
CA LEU A 88 8.47 -5.16 -12.57
C LEU A 88 8.74 -5.59 -14.01
N ASP A 89 7.76 -5.38 -14.88
CA ASP A 89 7.91 -5.59 -16.33
C ASP A 89 8.42 -4.32 -17.03
N ILE A 90 8.15 -3.15 -16.45
CA ILE A 90 8.53 -1.85 -17.00
C ILE A 90 9.89 -1.42 -16.44
N SER A 91 10.80 -0.99 -17.32
CA SER A 91 12.05 -0.34 -16.89
C SER A 91 11.75 0.95 -16.13
N VAL A 92 12.31 1.08 -14.93
CA VAL A 92 12.10 2.23 -14.03
C VAL A 92 13.16 3.32 -14.17
N LYS A 93 14.20 3.11 -14.98
CA LYS A 93 15.30 4.07 -15.14
C LYS A 93 14.78 5.41 -15.67
N GLY A 94 15.12 6.50 -14.98
CA GLY A 94 14.68 7.85 -15.34
C GLY A 94 13.18 8.12 -15.23
N ARG A 95 12.42 7.24 -14.55
CA ARG A 95 10.99 7.43 -14.29
C ARG A 95 10.71 7.92 -12.88
N HIS A 96 9.64 8.66 -12.72
CA HIS A 96 9.06 8.96 -11.42
C HIS A 96 8.24 7.76 -10.93
N LEU A 97 8.60 7.19 -9.79
CA LEU A 97 7.90 6.04 -9.21
C LEU A 97 7.05 6.47 -8.02
N LEU A 98 5.83 5.94 -7.97
CA LEU A 98 4.95 5.98 -6.80
C LEU A 98 4.65 4.56 -6.35
N LEU A 99 5.25 4.12 -5.24
CA LEU A 99 4.94 2.83 -4.63
C LEU A 99 3.64 2.96 -3.84
N VAL A 100 2.71 2.05 -4.08
CA VAL A 100 1.40 2.01 -3.43
C VAL A 100 1.33 0.77 -2.54
N GLU A 101 1.15 1.01 -1.24
CA GLU A 101 1.07 -0.02 -0.19
C GLU A 101 -0.26 0.11 0.57
N ASP A 102 -0.85 -1.01 0.96
CA ASP A 102 -2.05 -1.03 1.80
C ASP A 102 -1.74 -0.65 3.25
N ILE A 103 -0.64 -1.15 3.81
CA ILE A 103 -0.26 -0.89 5.19
C ILE A 103 1.25 -0.87 5.40
N VAL A 104 1.71 0.08 6.21
CA VAL A 104 3.10 0.09 6.67
C VAL A 104 3.14 0.02 8.19
N ASP A 105 3.73 -1.06 8.70
CA ASP A 105 3.92 -1.36 10.12
C ASP A 105 5.38 -1.12 10.58
N THR A 106 6.21 -2.16 10.54
CA THR A 106 7.63 -2.17 10.86
C THR A 106 8.44 -1.33 9.88
N GLY A 107 7.98 -1.20 8.62
CA GLY A 107 8.67 -0.50 7.54
C GLY A 107 9.77 -1.32 6.83
N LEU A 108 10.04 -2.55 7.27
CA LEU A 108 11.17 -3.34 6.75
C LEU A 108 11.01 -3.69 5.26
N THR A 109 9.84 -4.19 4.86
CA THR A 109 9.54 -4.52 3.45
C THR A 109 9.65 -3.29 2.56
N LEU A 110 9.04 -2.17 2.97
CA LEU A 110 9.07 -0.93 2.21
C LEU A 110 10.50 -0.40 2.07
N LYS A 111 11.30 -0.43 3.14
CA LYS A 111 12.71 -0.05 3.09
C LYS A 111 13.48 -0.88 2.07
N TYR A 112 13.34 -2.20 2.10
CA TYR A 112 13.98 -3.10 1.14
C TYR A 112 13.58 -2.75 -0.31
N LEU A 113 12.30 -2.53 -0.57
CA LEU A 113 11.81 -2.19 -1.91
C LEU A 113 12.34 -0.83 -2.37
N LEU A 114 12.38 0.17 -1.49
CA LEU A 114 12.95 1.48 -1.81
C LEU A 114 14.44 1.38 -2.16
N GLU A 115 15.22 0.63 -1.38
CA GLU A 115 16.64 0.40 -1.66
C GLU A 115 16.85 -0.36 -2.99
N ASN A 116 16.06 -1.41 -3.23
CA ASN A 116 16.12 -2.20 -4.47
C ASN A 116 15.73 -1.38 -5.72
N LEU A 117 14.71 -0.54 -5.62
CA LEU A 117 14.28 0.28 -6.76
C LEU A 117 15.21 1.47 -6.98
N LYS A 118 15.79 2.04 -5.92
CA LYS A 118 16.76 3.14 -6.05
C LYS A 118 18.00 2.72 -6.83
N SER A 119 18.46 1.47 -6.69
CA SER A 119 19.59 0.96 -7.48
C SER A 119 19.29 0.79 -8.97
N ARG A 120 18.02 0.95 -9.39
CA ARG A 120 17.59 0.90 -10.80
C ARG A 120 17.52 2.28 -11.45
N GLU A 121 18.05 3.31 -10.77
CA GLU A 121 18.20 4.68 -11.26
C GLU A 121 16.89 5.37 -11.73
N PRO A 122 15.78 5.34 -10.95
CA PRO A 122 14.61 6.15 -11.25
C PRO A 122 14.90 7.65 -11.06
N ALA A 123 14.10 8.50 -11.70
CA ALA A 123 14.18 9.95 -11.52
C ALA A 123 13.77 10.38 -10.10
N SER A 124 12.75 9.73 -9.54
CA SER A 124 12.39 9.84 -8.12
C SER A 124 11.66 8.60 -7.65
N ILE A 125 11.62 8.37 -6.34
CA ILE A 125 10.72 7.39 -5.72
C ILE A 125 9.98 8.09 -4.59
N LYS A 126 8.65 7.96 -4.59
CA LYS A 126 7.76 8.35 -3.49
C LYS A 126 6.86 7.17 -3.11
N THR A 127 6.25 7.25 -1.94
CA THR A 127 5.34 6.22 -1.42
C THR A 127 3.96 6.79 -1.11
N CYS A 128 2.92 6.04 -1.45
CA CYS A 128 1.54 6.28 -1.07
C CYS A 128 1.03 5.10 -0.26
N VAL A 129 0.68 5.34 1.00
CA VAL A 129 0.32 4.30 1.96
C VAL A 129 -1.10 4.54 2.44
N LEU A 130 -1.97 3.54 2.31
CA LEU A 130 -3.34 3.66 2.80
C LEU A 130 -3.38 3.72 4.34
N LEU A 131 -2.74 2.78 5.04
CA LEU A 131 -2.68 2.74 6.50
C LEU A 131 -1.25 2.82 7.03
N ASP A 132 -0.97 3.79 7.88
CA ASP A 132 0.32 3.92 8.57
C ASP A 132 0.17 3.59 10.06
N LYS A 133 1.06 2.73 10.59
CA LYS A 133 1.17 2.39 12.02
C LYS A 133 2.51 2.86 12.61
N PRO A 134 2.67 4.16 12.92
CA PRO A 134 3.92 4.69 13.46
C PRO A 134 4.38 4.00 14.74
N GLN A 135 3.46 3.53 15.59
CA GLN A 135 3.80 2.82 16.83
C GLN A 135 4.44 1.44 16.61
N ALA A 136 4.26 0.83 15.44
CA ALA A 136 4.83 -0.47 15.09
C ALA A 136 6.20 -0.34 14.36
N ARG A 137 6.66 0.89 14.12
CA ARG A 137 7.85 1.22 13.33
C ARG A 137 9.11 0.61 13.93
N LYS A 138 9.88 -0.09 13.11
CA LYS A 138 11.23 -0.58 13.46
C LYS A 138 12.32 0.14 12.68
N VAL A 139 12.00 0.57 11.46
CA VAL A 139 12.88 1.35 10.60
C VAL A 139 12.11 2.53 10.03
N GLU A 140 12.72 3.71 10.05
CA GLU A 140 12.16 4.89 9.40
C GLU A 140 12.10 4.69 7.88
N VAL A 141 10.95 5.02 7.31
CA VAL A 141 10.70 5.02 5.86
C VAL A 141 9.88 6.25 5.52
N PRO A 142 10.15 6.91 4.39
CA PRO A 142 9.35 8.04 3.96
C PRO A 142 7.93 7.58 3.65
N ILE A 143 6.94 8.40 4.03
CA ILE A 143 5.54 8.28 3.64
C ILE A 143 5.11 9.62 3.06
N ASP A 144 5.28 9.78 1.75
CA ASP A 144 4.98 11.03 1.05
C ASP A 144 3.48 11.33 0.98
N TYR A 145 2.67 10.30 0.76
CA TYR A 145 1.21 10.38 0.69
C TYR A 145 0.61 9.38 1.67
N ARG A 146 -0.06 9.88 2.71
CA ARG A 146 -0.66 9.06 3.78
C ARG A 146 -2.18 9.11 3.68
N GLY A 147 -2.81 7.93 3.61
CA GLY A 147 -4.25 7.78 3.74
C GLY A 147 -4.70 8.08 5.18
N PHE A 148 -4.43 7.13 6.08
CA PHE A 148 -4.84 7.19 7.48
C PHE A 148 -3.71 6.72 8.40
N THR A 149 -3.64 7.32 9.59
CA THR A 149 -2.84 6.80 10.70
C THR A 149 -3.73 5.93 11.57
N VAL A 150 -3.27 4.75 11.97
CA VAL A 150 -4.01 3.83 12.85
C VAL A 150 -3.14 3.31 13.99
N ASP A 151 -3.79 2.95 15.08
CA ASP A 151 -3.14 2.28 16.21
C ASP A 151 -2.65 0.88 15.81
N ASN A 152 -1.88 0.25 16.70
CA ASN A 152 -1.37 -1.10 16.50
C ASN A 152 -2.45 -2.18 16.72
N VAL A 153 -3.53 -2.10 15.95
CA VAL A 153 -4.66 -3.05 15.94
C VAL A 153 -4.64 -3.89 14.67
N PHE A 154 -5.11 -5.14 14.74
CA PHE A 154 -5.20 -6.00 13.56
C PHE A 154 -6.37 -5.56 12.67
N VAL A 155 -6.12 -5.27 11.39
CA VAL A 155 -7.10 -4.67 10.46
C VAL A 155 -7.32 -5.55 9.23
N VAL A 156 -8.54 -5.53 8.72
CA VAL A 156 -8.95 -6.22 7.49
C VAL A 156 -9.85 -5.32 6.63
N GLY A 157 -10.09 -5.76 5.40
CA GLY A 157 -10.96 -5.05 4.46
C GLY A 157 -10.20 -4.15 3.51
N TYR A 158 -10.84 -3.77 2.41
CA TYR A 158 -10.26 -2.90 1.40
C TYR A 158 -8.88 -3.36 0.90
N GLY A 159 -8.75 -4.67 0.64
CA GLY A 159 -7.52 -5.31 0.19
C GLY A 159 -6.71 -5.99 1.31
N LEU A 160 -6.83 -5.52 2.57
CA LEU A 160 -6.20 -6.15 3.73
C LEU A 160 -6.90 -7.46 4.10
N ASP A 161 -6.13 -8.45 4.60
CA ASP A 161 -6.65 -9.78 4.91
C ASP A 161 -6.33 -10.31 6.30
N TYR A 162 -7.12 -11.30 6.68
CA TYR A 162 -6.77 -12.32 7.66
C TYR A 162 -6.90 -13.68 7.00
N ASP A 163 -5.80 -14.42 6.87
CA ASP A 163 -5.78 -15.76 6.26
C ASP A 163 -6.48 -15.81 4.88
N GLN A 164 -6.13 -14.85 4.01
CA GLN A 164 -6.71 -14.64 2.68
C GLN A 164 -8.21 -14.29 2.63
N LYS A 165 -8.86 -14.06 3.78
CA LYS A 165 -10.26 -13.63 3.86
C LYS A 165 -10.38 -12.12 4.03
N TYR A 166 -11.58 -11.60 3.81
CA TYR A 166 -12.00 -10.22 4.09
C TYR A 166 -11.44 -9.11 3.20
N ARG A 167 -10.52 -9.38 2.26
CA ARG A 167 -10.03 -8.36 1.29
C ARG A 167 -11.15 -7.62 0.56
N ASN A 168 -12.27 -8.29 0.34
CA ASN A 168 -13.42 -7.80 -0.42
C ASN A 168 -14.36 -6.87 0.36
N LEU A 169 -14.15 -6.66 1.67
CA LEU A 169 -14.97 -5.69 2.42
C LEU A 169 -14.70 -4.28 1.88
N PRO A 170 -15.74 -3.45 1.63
CA PRO A 170 -15.57 -2.12 1.06
C PRO A 170 -15.09 -1.07 2.09
N TYR A 171 -15.01 -1.46 3.36
CA TYR A 171 -14.56 -0.67 4.48
C TYR A 171 -13.36 -1.33 5.17
N ILE A 172 -12.69 -0.59 6.04
CA ILE A 172 -11.61 -1.11 6.89
C ILE A 172 -12.17 -1.31 8.29
N ALA A 173 -11.97 -2.49 8.85
CA ALA A 173 -12.38 -2.83 10.21
C ALA A 173 -11.20 -3.44 10.99
N TYR A 174 -11.26 -3.36 12.31
CA TYR A 174 -10.36 -4.11 13.19
C TYR A 174 -11.10 -5.26 13.87
N LEU A 175 -10.34 -6.33 14.13
CA LEU A 175 -10.79 -7.46 14.94
C LEU A 175 -10.68 -7.10 16.42
N GLU A 176 -11.76 -7.30 17.18
CA GLU A 176 -11.72 -7.27 18.65
C GLU A 176 -11.03 -8.51 19.24
#